data_AF-A0A246KVL5-F1
#
_entry.id   AF-A0A246KVL5-F1
#
_cell.length_a   1.000
_cell.length_b   1.000
_cell.length_c   1.000
_cell.angle_alpha   90.00
_cell.angle_beta   90.00
_cell.angle_gamma   90.00
#
_symmetry.space_group_name_H-M   'P 1'
#
loop_
_entity.id
_entity.type
_entity.pdbx_description
1 polymer ?
#
loop_
_entity_poly.entity_id
_entity_poly.type
_entity_poly.pdbx_seq_one_letter_code
_entity_poly.pdbx_strand_id
1 'polypeptide(L)'
;MRNSILLCVALMSVSALAQASSGSIRFSGRIAEPGCTTNLSQGELSLAACPPSAKGSTVAVTALADGQAATLRDGKRQGQKLSVSASAMRAGDIAFSERYSVQAAKQQPLQGAYLVVVDYL
;
A
#
# COMPACT_ATOMS: atom_id res chain seq x y z
N MET A 1 2.10 -79.80 1.70
CA MET A 1 1.06 -78.94 1.11
C MET A 1 0.52 -77.84 2.05
N ARG A 2 0.60 -77.99 3.39
CA ARG A 2 0.02 -77.04 4.36
C ARG A 2 0.80 -75.73 4.58
N ASN A 3 2.12 -75.71 4.30
CA ASN A 3 2.96 -74.53 4.51
C ASN A 3 2.87 -73.45 3.42
N SER A 4 2.46 -73.81 2.19
CA SER A 4 2.38 -72.83 1.08
C SER A 4 1.17 -71.90 1.19
N ILE A 5 0.08 -72.35 1.81
CA ILE A 5 -1.16 -71.57 1.93
C ILE A 5 -0.99 -70.44 2.96
N LEU A 6 -0.25 -70.69 4.05
CA LEU A 6 0.04 -69.67 5.07
C LEU A 6 0.97 -68.56 4.55
N LEU A 7 1.89 -68.89 3.63
CA LEU A 7 2.77 -67.90 3.00
C LEU A 7 2.00 -66.93 2.09
N CYS A 8 1.00 -67.42 1.34
CA CYS A 8 0.18 -66.57 0.47
C CYS A 8 -0.70 -65.58 1.25
N VAL A 9 -1.20 -65.95 2.43
CA VAL A 9 -2.01 -65.04 3.27
C VAL A 9 -1.14 -63.98 3.95
N ALA A 10 0.11 -64.32 4.30
CA ALA A 10 1.07 -63.37 4.87
C ALA A 10 1.62 -62.36 3.84
N LEU A 11 1.75 -62.75 2.56
CA LEU A 11 2.16 -61.81 1.51
C LEU A 11 1.05 -60.84 1.07
N MET A 12 -0.23 -61.20 1.25
CA MET A 12 -1.37 -60.36 0.87
C MET A 12 -1.75 -59.29 1.90
N SER A 13 -1.11 -59.28 3.07
CA SER A 13 -1.46 -58.39 4.19
C SER A 13 -0.63 -57.11 4.28
N VAL A 14 0.34 -56.88 3.38
CA VAL A 14 1.22 -55.70 3.42
C VAL A 14 0.83 -54.61 2.41
N SER A 15 -0.20 -54.84 1.60
CA SER A 15 -0.74 -53.83 0.69
C SER A 15 -1.86 -53.01 1.34
N ALA A 16 -1.62 -52.48 2.54
CA ALA A 16 -2.42 -51.36 3.01
C ALA A 16 -2.08 -50.17 2.11
N LEU A 17 -2.91 -49.93 1.09
CA LEU A 17 -2.88 -48.73 0.26
C LEU A 17 -2.80 -47.53 1.21
N ALA A 18 -1.63 -46.91 1.31
CA ALA A 18 -1.47 -45.66 2.03
C ALA A 18 -2.46 -44.68 1.39
N GLN A 19 -3.56 -44.42 2.10
CA GLN A 19 -4.65 -43.60 1.58
C GLN A 19 -4.14 -42.16 1.62
N ALA A 20 -3.50 -41.73 0.53
CA ALA A 20 -3.17 -40.33 0.31
C ALA A 20 -4.49 -39.57 0.16
N SER A 21 -5.04 -39.15 1.30
CA SER A 21 -6.22 -38.30 1.38
C SER A 21 -5.88 -36.96 0.70
N SER A 22 -6.34 -36.81 -0.54
CA SER A 22 -6.25 -35.58 -1.31
C SER A 22 -7.30 -34.60 -0.79
N GLY A 23 -6.87 -33.39 -0.43
CA GLY A 23 -7.71 -32.25 -0.11
C GLY A 23 -7.16 -31.00 -0.78
N SER A 24 -8.01 -30.04 -1.11
CA SER A 24 -7.59 -28.77 -1.68
C SER A 24 -7.59 -27.66 -0.62
N ILE A 25 -6.55 -26.83 -0.64
CA ILE A 25 -6.49 -25.59 0.14
C ILE A 25 -6.70 -24.45 -0.85
N ARG A 26 -7.72 -23.62 -0.59
CA ARG A 26 -7.98 -22.43 -1.38
C ARG A 26 -7.54 -21.21 -0.59
N PHE A 27 -6.55 -20.49 -1.12
CA PHE A 27 -6.17 -19.18 -0.60
C PHE A 27 -6.95 -18.09 -1.33
N SER A 28 -7.47 -17.14 -0.56
CA SER A 28 -8.08 -15.93 -1.09
C SER A 28 -7.58 -14.74 -0.28
N GLY A 29 -7.22 -13.67 -0.98
CA GLY A 29 -6.79 -12.42 -0.38
C GLY A 29 -6.82 -11.32 -1.43
N ARG A 30 -6.70 -10.07 -0.98
CA ARG A 30 -6.49 -8.91 -1.85
C ARG A 30 -5.07 -8.41 -1.62
N ILE A 31 -4.36 -8.10 -2.70
CA ILE A 31 -3.12 -7.35 -2.63
C ILE A 31 -3.50 -5.89 -2.89
N ALA A 32 -3.36 -5.05 -1.87
CA ALA A 32 -3.55 -3.61 -1.98
C ALA A 32 -2.19 -2.94 -1.87
N GLU A 33 -1.92 -1.98 -2.75
CA GLU A 33 -0.73 -1.14 -2.60
C GLU A 33 -0.89 -0.25 -1.36
N PRO A 34 0.15 -0.12 -0.53
CA PRO A 34 0.11 0.81 0.59
C PRO A 34 0.03 2.25 0.05
N GLY A 35 -0.66 3.12 0.78
CA GLY A 35 -0.63 4.55 0.50
C GLY A 35 0.76 5.15 0.73
N CYS A 36 0.90 6.42 0.37
CA CYS A 36 2.09 7.22 0.65
C CYS A 36 2.23 7.41 2.17
N THR A 37 3.46 7.36 2.67
CA THR A 37 3.76 7.84 4.01
C THR A 37 3.77 9.36 4.02
N THR A 38 2.91 9.98 4.84
CA THR A 38 2.76 11.43 4.90
C THR A 38 3.46 12.00 6.13
N ASN A 39 4.24 13.06 5.96
CA ASN A 39 4.79 13.83 7.08
C ASN A 39 4.75 15.32 6.75
N LEU A 40 4.12 16.12 7.62
CA LEU A 40 4.06 17.58 7.49
C LEU A 40 4.79 18.22 8.67
N SER A 41 5.89 18.90 8.36
CA SER A 41 6.75 19.55 9.36
C SER A 41 7.27 20.87 8.82
N GLN A 42 7.34 21.89 9.67
CA GLN A 42 7.91 23.21 9.34
C GLN A 42 7.35 23.85 8.05
N GLY A 43 6.07 23.61 7.74
CA GLY A 43 5.45 24.14 6.52
C GLY A 43 5.81 23.39 5.25
N GLU A 44 6.37 22.19 5.33
CA GLU A 44 6.60 21.28 4.21
C GLU A 44 5.86 19.97 4.42
N LEU A 45 5.02 19.59 3.45
CA LEU A 45 4.44 18.27 3.34
C LEU A 45 5.36 17.40 2.50
N SER A 46 5.79 16.28 3.07
CA SER A 46 6.50 15.22 2.38
C SER A 46 5.60 14.00 2.20
N LEU A 47 5.55 13.49 0.97
CA LEU A 47 4.97 12.20 0.63
C LEU A 47 6.12 11.26 0.29
N ALA A 48 6.30 10.19 1.05
CA ALA A 48 7.38 9.23 0.89
C ALA A 48 6.82 7.83 0.60
N ALA A 49 7.66 6.98 -0.01
CA ALA A 49 7.30 5.60 -0.37
C ALA A 49 5.95 5.49 -1.12
N CYS A 50 5.64 6.46 -1.97
CA CYS A 50 4.41 6.46 -2.75
C CYS A 50 4.46 5.35 -3.80
N PRO A 51 3.42 4.51 -3.91
CA PRO A 51 3.34 3.52 -4.98
C PRO A 51 3.19 4.23 -6.34
N PRO A 52 3.58 3.60 -7.47
CA PRO A 52 3.44 4.21 -8.80
C PRO A 52 2.00 4.62 -9.14
N SER A 53 0.99 3.93 -8.59
CA SER A 53 -0.43 4.28 -8.71
C SER A 53 -0.80 5.62 -8.08
N ALA A 54 0.01 6.14 -7.15
CA ALA A 54 -0.18 7.47 -6.58
C ALA A 54 0.09 8.60 -7.59
N LYS A 55 0.73 8.30 -8.73
CA LYS A 55 0.97 9.29 -9.78
C LYS A 55 -0.36 9.73 -10.38
N GLY A 56 -0.62 11.04 -10.36
CA GLY A 56 -1.86 11.62 -10.84
C GLY A 56 -2.93 11.80 -9.76
N SER A 57 -2.81 11.10 -8.62
CA SER A 57 -3.65 11.29 -7.43
C SER A 57 -3.64 12.74 -6.95
N THR A 58 -4.64 13.14 -6.17
CA THR A 58 -4.68 14.52 -5.64
C THR A 58 -4.32 14.56 -4.16
N VAL A 59 -3.57 15.59 -3.77
CA VAL A 59 -3.22 15.84 -2.37
C VAL A 59 -3.80 17.18 -1.92
N ALA A 60 -4.33 17.18 -0.69
CA ALA A 60 -4.88 18.35 -0.02
C ALA A 60 -4.48 18.36 1.46
N VAL A 61 -4.36 19.55 2.05
CA VAL A 61 -4.12 19.73 3.49
C VAL A 61 -5.16 20.68 4.05
N THR A 62 -5.78 20.29 5.15
CA THR A 62 -6.77 21.09 5.87
C THR A 62 -6.36 21.25 7.32
N ALA A 63 -6.36 22.49 7.83
CA ALA A 63 -6.16 22.75 9.24
C ALA A 63 -7.39 22.29 10.03
N LEU A 64 -7.21 21.51 11.10
CA LEU A 64 -8.34 20.97 11.87
C LEU A 64 -8.94 21.98 12.84
N ALA A 65 -8.20 23.04 13.20
CA ALA A 65 -8.67 24.04 14.15
C ALA A 65 -9.86 24.86 13.62
N ASP A 66 -9.82 25.22 12.33
CA ASP A 66 -10.81 26.11 11.69
C ASP A 66 -11.32 25.58 10.34
N GLY A 67 -10.91 24.37 9.94
CA GLY A 67 -11.32 23.74 8.69
C GLY A 67 -10.74 24.40 7.44
N GLN A 68 -9.75 25.30 7.58
CA GLN A 68 -9.22 26.04 6.44
C GLN A 68 -8.30 25.17 5.58
N ALA A 69 -8.55 25.17 4.27
CA ALA A 69 -7.68 24.51 3.31
C ALA A 69 -6.36 25.29 3.16
N ALA A 70 -5.25 24.57 3.26
CA ALA A 70 -3.93 25.13 3.02
C ALA A 70 -3.63 25.17 1.52
N THR A 71 -2.89 26.18 1.10
CA THR A 71 -2.33 26.23 -0.25
C THR A 71 -1.05 25.41 -0.27
N LEU A 72 -1.04 24.38 -1.12
CA LEU A 72 0.14 23.59 -1.44
C LEU A 72 0.87 24.23 -2.62
N ARG A 73 2.20 24.11 -2.65
CA ARG A 73 3.02 24.55 -3.77
C ARG A 73 4.19 23.62 -4.01
N ASP A 74 4.41 23.34 -5.29
CA ASP A 74 5.41 22.44 -5.86
C ASP A 74 5.98 23.16 -7.09
N GLY A 75 7.17 23.76 -6.91
CA GLY A 75 7.80 24.58 -7.94
C GLY A 75 6.87 25.68 -8.48
N LYS A 76 6.36 25.49 -9.70
CA LYS A 76 5.45 26.41 -10.40
C LYS A 76 3.96 26.15 -10.16
N ARG A 77 3.59 24.99 -9.59
CA ARG A 77 2.20 24.62 -9.32
C ARG A 77 1.82 25.06 -7.92
N GLN A 78 0.65 25.65 -7.77
CA GLN A 78 0.09 26.01 -6.47
C GLN A 78 -1.43 25.84 -6.45
N GLY A 79 -1.98 25.50 -5.30
CA GLY A 79 -3.42 25.35 -5.11
C GLY A 79 -3.76 24.59 -3.83
N GLN A 80 -5.04 24.59 -3.46
CA GLN A 80 -5.52 23.84 -2.29
C GLN A 80 -5.59 22.33 -2.52
N LYS A 81 -5.68 21.93 -3.79
CA LYS A 81 -5.56 20.56 -4.27
C LYS A 81 -4.52 20.54 -5.39
N LEU A 82 -3.53 19.66 -5.28
CA LEU A 82 -2.51 19.48 -6.30
C LEU A 82 -2.41 18.02 -6.71
N SER A 83 -2.13 17.79 -8.00
CA SER A 83 -1.84 16.44 -8.48
C SER A 83 -0.42 16.01 -8.09
N VAL A 84 -0.28 14.76 -7.67
CA VAL A 84 0.99 14.10 -7.35
C VAL A 84 1.71 13.78 -8.66
N SER A 85 2.81 14.47 -8.92
CA SER A 85 3.52 14.43 -10.21
C SER A 85 4.34 13.18 -10.45
N ALA A 86 4.92 12.63 -9.37
CA ALA A 86 6.00 11.65 -9.44
C ALA A 86 7.19 12.16 -10.27
N SER A 87 7.61 13.41 -10.05
CA SER A 87 8.58 14.16 -10.87
C SER A 87 9.94 13.47 -11.01
N ALA A 88 10.37 12.76 -9.97
CA ALA A 88 11.65 12.05 -9.94
C ALA A 88 11.55 10.57 -10.35
N MET A 89 10.34 10.06 -10.60
CA MET A 89 10.09 8.64 -10.85
C MET A 89 10.55 8.23 -12.26
N ARG A 90 11.28 7.13 -12.34
CA ARG A 90 11.80 6.53 -13.56
C ARG A 90 11.11 5.22 -13.88
N ALA A 91 11.27 4.74 -15.11
CA ALA A 91 10.79 3.42 -15.49
C ALA A 91 11.48 2.34 -14.65
N GLY A 92 10.70 1.47 -14.01
CA GLY A 92 11.20 0.41 -13.12
C GLY A 92 11.26 0.79 -11.64
N ASP A 93 11.04 2.06 -11.28
CA ASP A 93 10.94 2.45 -9.88
C ASP A 93 9.66 1.86 -9.25
N ILE A 94 9.81 1.29 -8.06
CA ILE A 94 8.70 0.68 -7.30
C ILE A 94 8.07 1.67 -6.29
N ALA A 95 8.71 2.81 -6.07
CA ALA A 95 8.21 3.86 -5.22
C ALA A 95 8.86 5.21 -5.56
N PHE A 96 8.18 6.30 -5.22
CA PHE A 96 8.72 7.65 -5.38
C PHE A 96 8.43 8.52 -4.15
N SER A 97 8.94 9.76 -4.16
CA SER A 97 8.68 10.75 -3.12
C SER A 97 8.44 12.13 -3.73
N GLU A 98 7.63 12.92 -3.04
CA GLU A 98 7.26 14.29 -3.43
C GLU A 98 7.26 15.22 -2.22
N ARG A 99 7.46 16.51 -2.47
CA ARG A 99 7.47 17.55 -1.44
C ARG A 99 6.66 18.76 -1.88
N TYR A 100 5.90 19.32 -0.95
CA TYR A 100 5.07 20.48 -1.15
C TYR A 100 5.33 21.49 -0.03
N SER A 101 5.62 22.74 -0.38
CA SER A 101 5.51 23.81 0.61
C SER A 101 4.03 24.07 0.91
N VAL A 102 3.70 24.29 2.17
CA VAL A 102 2.35 24.45 2.68
C VAL A 102 2.20 25.84 3.29
N GLN A 103 1.21 26.59 2.83
CA GLN A 103 0.89 27.93 3.34
C GLN A 103 -0.56 27.95 3.81
N ALA A 104 -0.83 28.38 5.04
CA ALA A 104 -2.20 28.54 5.50
C ALA A 104 -2.91 29.67 4.72
N ALA A 105 -4.24 29.68 4.73
CA ALA A 105 -5.04 30.69 4.04
C ALA A 105 -4.69 32.15 4.43
N LYS A 106 -4.19 32.37 5.65
CA LYS A 106 -3.78 33.68 6.17
C LYS A 106 -2.28 33.99 5.98
N GLN A 107 -1.58 33.27 5.09
CA GLN A 107 -0.12 33.39 4.89
C GLN A 107 0.71 33.17 6.17
N GLN A 108 0.13 32.51 7.17
CA GLN A 108 0.81 32.11 8.39
C GLN A 108 1.26 30.64 8.27
N PRO A 109 2.27 30.22 9.05
CA PRO A 109 2.61 28.81 9.17
C PRO A 109 1.38 28.01 9.62
N LEU A 110 1.19 26.81 9.07
CA LEU A 110 0.17 25.91 9.61
C LEU A 110 0.55 25.54 11.05
N GLN A 111 -0.36 25.78 11.99
CA GLN A 111 -0.16 25.46 13.41
C GLN A 111 -1.20 24.46 13.88
N GLY A 112 -0.80 23.59 14.82
CA GLY A 112 -1.69 22.60 15.42
C GLY A 112 -1.91 21.38 14.53
N ALA A 113 -3.07 20.74 14.70
CA ALA A 113 -3.42 19.52 14.00
C ALA A 113 -3.96 19.79 12.59
N TYR A 114 -3.72 18.85 11.69
CA TYR A 114 -4.08 18.95 10.29
C TYR A 114 -4.51 17.59 9.75
N LEU A 115 -5.31 17.63 8.70
CA LEU A 115 -5.70 16.46 7.91
C LEU A 115 -5.00 16.53 6.56
N VAL A 116 -4.22 15.50 6.25
CA VAL A 116 -3.67 15.29 4.91
C VAL A 116 -4.53 14.25 4.22
N VAL A 117 -5.04 14.57 3.04
CA VAL A 117 -5.82 13.63 2.21
C VAL A 117 -5.05 13.41 0.91
N VAL A 118 -4.80 12.14 0.60
CA VAL A 118 -4.32 11.70 -0.71
C VAL A 118 -5.44 10.87 -1.33
N ASP A 119 -6.03 11.39 -2.40
CA ASP A 119 -7.15 10.78 -3.12
C ASP A 119 -6.62 10.01 -4.32
N TYR A 120 -6.62 8.68 -4.18
CA TYR A 120 -6.11 7.72 -5.16
C TYR A 120 -7.14 7.48 -6.28
N LEU A 121 -6.67 7.37 -7.53
CA LEU A 121 -7.51 7.13 -8.71
C LEU A 121 -7.82 5.64 -8.89
#